data_AF-A0A0L8L595-F1
#
_entry.id   AF-A0A0L8L595-F1
#
_cell.length_a   1.000
_cell.length_b   1.000
_cell.length_c   1.000
_cell.angle_alpha   90.00
_cell.angle_beta   90.00
_cell.angle_gamma   90.00
#
_symmetry.space_group_name_H-M   'P 1'
#
loop_
_entity.id
_entity.type
_entity.pdbx_description
1 polymer ?
#
loop_
_entity_poly.entity_id
_entity_poly.type
_entity_poly.pdbx_seq_one_letter_code
_entity_poly.pdbx_strand_id
1 'polypeptide(L)'
;MGREVRRVPLDFDWPFNKIWDGFLSPDRFDEEKCPDCANGYSPRAQNLYDLWYGKIPFDLATTGSTPWGPDTPAIRTRAEQNIANAPEYYGSGEPAIVREARRLADLFNGSWSHHLAQEDVDALVAGERLHDFTHTWTRENGWQPKEPPVVPTAAQVNEWSLAGLAHDGINASVVIRARCEREGIDDTCPTCKGYASLEKYEGQRAEAEAWEPTEPPKGDGWQLWETVSEGSPISPVFAAAEELADWMSSPAYTWGAVKADSDRPSYESALSFVKSGWAPSFVSTAQTGVVSGVEWIGAQGD
;
A
#
# COMPACT_ATOMS: atom_id res chain seq x y z
N MET A 1 2.47 -8.04 8.86
CA MET A 1 1.27 -8.81 8.49
C MET A 1 1.59 -10.29 8.48
N GLY A 2 0.99 -11.05 9.38
CA GLY A 2 1.28 -12.46 9.57
C GLY A 2 0.40 -13.13 10.63
N ARG A 3 0.84 -14.28 11.11
CA ARG A 3 0.24 -15.03 12.22
C ARG A 3 1.27 -15.16 13.32
N GLU A 4 0.81 -15.15 14.55
CA GLU A 4 1.66 -15.32 15.71
C GLU A 4 1.02 -16.23 16.75
N VAL A 5 1.86 -16.89 17.54
CA VAL A 5 1.41 -17.71 18.66
C VAL A 5 1.64 -16.95 19.94
N ARG A 6 0.56 -16.77 20.69
CA ARG A 6 0.57 -16.12 22.00
C ARG A 6 0.33 -17.12 23.11
N ARG A 7 0.90 -16.81 24.26
CA ARG A 7 0.76 -17.59 25.49
C ARG A 7 -0.20 -16.87 26.45
N VAL A 8 -1.40 -17.40 26.61
CA VAL A 8 -2.52 -16.79 27.36
C VAL A 8 -3.04 -17.74 28.45
N PRO A 9 -3.79 -17.27 29.46
CA PRO A 9 -4.42 -18.17 30.44
C PRO A 9 -5.28 -19.24 29.77
N LEU A 10 -5.33 -20.45 30.34
CA LEU A 10 -6.12 -21.56 29.78
C LEU A 10 -7.63 -21.26 29.77
N ASP A 11 -8.07 -20.39 30.68
CA ASP A 11 -9.43 -19.87 30.80
C ASP A 11 -9.61 -18.50 30.10
N PHE A 12 -8.66 -18.09 29.25
CA PHE A 12 -8.77 -16.85 28.48
C PHE A 12 -9.93 -16.94 27.49
N ASP A 13 -11.00 -16.22 27.83
CA ASP A 13 -12.27 -16.21 27.10
C ASP A 13 -12.45 -14.87 26.36
N TRP A 14 -11.71 -14.70 25.27
CA TRP A 14 -11.90 -13.59 24.32
C TRP A 14 -12.58 -14.09 23.04
N PRO A 15 -13.57 -13.38 22.49
CA PRO A 15 -14.27 -13.84 21.29
C PRO A 15 -13.33 -13.99 20.08
N PHE A 16 -13.54 -15.05 19.30
CA PHE A 16 -12.76 -15.27 18.07
C PHE A 16 -13.00 -14.17 17.04
N ASN A 17 -11.92 -13.82 16.31
CA ASN A 17 -11.93 -12.78 15.27
C ASN A 17 -12.42 -11.41 15.78
N LYS A 18 -12.29 -11.16 17.08
CA LYS A 18 -12.46 -9.83 17.68
C LYS A 18 -11.11 -9.29 18.10
N ILE A 19 -10.81 -8.07 17.65
CA ILE A 19 -9.60 -7.35 18.02
C ILE A 19 -9.55 -7.29 19.54
N TRP A 20 -8.37 -7.48 20.12
CA TRP A 20 -8.16 -7.28 21.54
C TRP A 20 -8.26 -5.79 21.87
N ASP A 21 -9.15 -5.42 22.80
CA ASP A 21 -9.40 -3.99 23.12
C ASP A 21 -8.14 -3.25 23.57
N GLY A 22 -7.17 -3.96 24.16
CA GLY A 22 -5.89 -3.36 24.54
C GLY A 22 -5.03 -2.88 23.36
N PHE A 23 -5.34 -3.30 22.13
CA PHE A 23 -4.71 -2.82 20.91
C PHE A 23 -5.48 -1.67 20.24
N LEU A 24 -6.71 -1.40 20.69
CA LEU A 24 -7.51 -0.31 20.16
C LEU A 24 -7.19 1.00 20.88
N SER A 25 -6.80 2.00 20.10
CA SER A 25 -6.71 3.37 20.58
C SER A 25 -8.07 3.81 21.16
N PRO A 26 -8.12 4.37 22.38
CA PRO A 26 -9.38 4.81 22.97
C PRO A 26 -10.07 5.93 22.16
N ASP A 27 -11.40 5.88 22.03
CA ASP A 27 -12.24 6.88 21.33
C ASP A 27 -12.00 8.34 21.77
N ARG A 28 -11.44 8.56 22.96
CA ARG A 28 -11.05 9.89 23.45
C ARG A 28 -9.98 10.54 22.57
N PHE A 29 -9.23 9.76 21.80
CA PHE A 29 -8.22 10.22 20.84
C PHE A 29 -8.79 10.48 19.45
N ASP A 30 -10.05 10.15 19.18
CA ASP A 30 -10.70 10.56 17.95
C ASP A 30 -10.77 12.07 17.90
N GLU A 31 -10.29 12.64 16.80
CA GLU A 31 -10.35 14.08 16.54
C GLU A 31 -11.66 14.47 15.85
N GLU A 32 -11.95 15.77 15.84
CA GLU A 32 -13.05 16.30 15.03
C GLU A 32 -12.58 16.55 13.60
N LYS A 33 -13.39 16.18 12.61
CA LYS A 33 -13.07 16.46 11.21
C LYS A 33 -12.95 17.97 11.00
N CYS A 34 -11.94 18.39 10.25
CA CYS A 34 -11.79 19.80 9.89
C CYS A 34 -13.01 20.25 9.06
N PRO A 35 -13.66 21.38 9.40
CA PRO A 35 -14.79 21.89 8.63
C PRO A 35 -14.38 22.49 7.28
N ASP A 36 -13.10 22.86 7.12
CA ASP A 36 -12.63 23.67 5.99
C ASP A 36 -11.85 22.87 4.93
N CYS A 37 -11.54 21.60 5.20
CA CYS A 37 -10.83 20.75 4.24
C CYS A 37 -11.12 19.26 4.44
N ALA A 38 -10.90 18.45 3.41
CA ALA A 38 -11.10 17.01 3.47
C ALA A 38 -9.85 16.20 3.87
N ASN A 39 -8.66 16.72 3.57
CA ASN A 39 -7.39 15.98 3.60
C ASN A 39 -6.21 16.82 4.10
N GLY A 40 -6.49 17.96 4.72
CA GLY A 40 -5.46 18.85 5.25
C GLY A 40 -4.87 19.82 4.23
N TYR A 41 -5.25 19.79 2.96
CA TYR A 41 -4.76 20.74 1.97
C TYR A 41 -5.38 22.13 2.09
N SER A 42 -4.60 23.14 1.71
CA SER A 42 -5.13 24.47 1.39
C SER A 42 -6.05 24.39 0.16
N PRO A 43 -6.94 25.37 -0.08
CA PRO A 43 -7.79 25.37 -1.26
C PRO A 43 -7.00 25.27 -2.58
N ARG A 44 -5.79 25.84 -2.62
CA ARG A 44 -4.92 25.76 -3.80
C ARG A 44 -4.31 24.37 -3.96
N ALA A 45 -3.78 23.78 -2.88
CA ALA A 45 -3.23 22.43 -2.91
C ALA A 45 -4.31 21.39 -3.25
N GLN A 46 -5.54 21.56 -2.76
CA GLN A 46 -6.68 20.72 -3.14
C GLN A 46 -6.98 20.82 -4.63
N ASN A 47 -7.02 22.03 -5.20
CA ASN A 47 -7.22 22.22 -6.64
C ASN A 47 -6.12 21.53 -7.47
N LEU A 48 -4.85 21.65 -7.05
CA LEU A 48 -3.72 20.98 -7.70
C LEU A 48 -3.81 19.45 -7.59
N TYR A 49 -4.24 18.93 -6.44
CA TYR A 49 -4.49 17.50 -6.25
C TYR A 49 -5.61 16.98 -7.17
N ASP A 50 -6.66 17.77 -7.37
CA ASP A 50 -7.74 17.39 -8.28
C ASP A 50 -7.30 17.43 -9.75
N LEU A 51 -6.39 18.34 -10.13
CA LEU A 51 -5.74 18.33 -11.45
C LEU A 51 -4.80 17.14 -11.63
N TRP A 52 -4.08 16.75 -10.57
CA TRP A 52 -3.13 15.64 -10.58
C TRP A 52 -3.75 14.34 -11.07
N TYR A 53 -4.90 13.97 -10.49
CA TYR A 53 -5.62 12.73 -10.83
C TYR A 53 -6.73 12.93 -11.88
N GLY A 54 -6.79 14.07 -12.55
CA GLY A 54 -7.80 14.36 -13.58
C GLY A 54 -9.24 14.38 -13.06
N LYS A 55 -9.44 14.72 -11.77
CA LYS A 55 -10.78 14.90 -11.18
C LYS A 55 -11.46 16.18 -11.68
N ILE A 56 -10.66 17.16 -12.08
CA ILE A 56 -11.09 18.36 -12.80
C ILE A 56 -10.27 18.51 -14.09
N PRO A 57 -10.78 19.23 -15.11
CA PRO A 57 -10.08 19.39 -16.37
C PRO A 57 -8.69 20.01 -16.20
N PHE A 58 -7.67 19.34 -16.73
CA PHE A 58 -6.30 19.82 -16.76
C PHE A 58 -5.97 20.49 -18.10
N ASP A 59 -5.27 21.62 -18.06
CA ASP A 59 -4.77 22.32 -19.24
C ASP A 59 -3.27 22.08 -19.43
N LEU A 60 -2.93 21.34 -20.49
CA LEU A 60 -1.57 20.98 -20.90
C LEU A 60 -0.66 22.20 -21.12
N ALA A 61 -1.23 23.35 -21.50
CA ALA A 61 -0.48 24.58 -21.70
C ALA A 61 0.18 25.08 -20.41
N THR A 62 -0.36 24.70 -19.24
CA THR A 62 0.18 25.10 -17.93
C THR A 62 1.54 24.48 -17.60
N THR A 63 1.91 23.40 -18.30
CA THR A 63 3.21 22.74 -18.16
C THR A 63 4.02 22.72 -19.45
N GLY A 64 3.47 23.25 -20.55
CA GLY A 64 4.09 23.21 -21.87
C GLY A 64 4.17 21.80 -22.47
N SER A 65 3.38 20.86 -21.96
CA SER A 65 3.37 19.48 -22.44
C SER A 65 2.63 19.34 -23.77
N THR A 66 3.10 18.40 -24.60
CA THR A 66 2.41 18.00 -25.83
C THR A 66 1.37 16.93 -25.51
N PRO A 67 0.15 16.99 -26.08
CA PRO A 67 -0.84 15.94 -25.90
C PRO A 67 -0.36 14.60 -26.46
N TRP A 68 -0.69 13.53 -25.75
CA TRP A 68 -0.49 12.16 -26.20
C TRP A 68 -1.44 11.79 -27.33
N GLY A 69 -0.97 10.93 -28.23
CA GLY A 69 -1.75 10.37 -29.32
C GLY A 69 -1.97 8.87 -29.16
N PRO A 70 -2.95 8.29 -29.88
CA PRO A 70 -3.17 6.84 -29.87
C PRO A 70 -1.98 6.05 -30.43
N ASP A 71 -1.14 6.68 -31.24
CA ASP A 71 0.07 6.07 -31.82
C ASP A 71 1.30 6.18 -30.91
N THR A 72 1.18 6.82 -29.74
CA THR A 72 2.26 6.86 -28.75
C THR A 72 2.61 5.42 -28.33
N PRO A 73 3.87 4.97 -28.45
CA PRO A 73 4.23 3.56 -28.27
C PRO A 73 3.76 2.96 -26.94
N ALA A 74 3.96 3.65 -25.81
CA ALA A 74 3.54 3.18 -24.49
C ALA A 74 2.00 3.02 -24.39
N ILE A 75 1.24 3.93 -24.99
CA ILE A 75 -0.23 3.87 -25.02
C ILE A 75 -0.69 2.68 -25.87
N ARG A 76 -0.09 2.48 -27.04
CA ARG A 76 -0.40 1.35 -27.91
C ARG A 76 -0.12 0.02 -27.23
N THR A 77 1.04 -0.14 -26.60
CA THR A 77 1.39 -1.36 -25.86
C THR A 77 0.39 -1.63 -24.74
N ARG A 78 -0.01 -0.61 -23.99
CA ARG A 78 -1.00 -0.76 -22.91
C ARG A 78 -2.38 -1.13 -23.43
N ALA A 79 -2.80 -0.55 -24.56
CA ALA A 79 -4.04 -0.93 -25.22
C ALA A 79 -4.02 -2.40 -25.64
N GLU A 80 -2.96 -2.85 -26.31
CA GLU A 80 -2.78 -4.25 -26.71
C GLU A 80 -2.86 -5.21 -25.51
N GLN A 81 -2.24 -4.85 -24.38
CA GLN A 81 -2.32 -5.63 -23.13
C GLN A 81 -3.74 -5.69 -22.57
N ASN A 82 -4.46 -4.56 -22.52
CA ASN A 82 -5.85 -4.51 -22.05
C ASN A 82 -6.76 -5.42 -22.90
N ILE A 83 -6.61 -5.38 -24.23
CA ILE A 83 -7.37 -6.23 -25.16
C ILE A 83 -7.00 -7.71 -24.94
N ALA A 84 -5.72 -8.04 -24.78
CA ALA A 84 -5.29 -9.42 -24.56
C ALA A 84 -5.82 -9.99 -23.23
N ASN A 85 -5.90 -9.16 -22.19
CA ASN A 85 -6.32 -9.58 -20.85
C ASN A 85 -7.84 -9.69 -20.68
N ALA A 86 -8.63 -8.89 -21.41
CA ALA A 86 -10.09 -8.87 -21.31
C ALA A 86 -10.77 -8.64 -22.67
N PRO A 87 -10.60 -9.56 -23.64
CA PRO A 87 -11.13 -9.40 -25.00
C PRO A 87 -12.66 -9.34 -25.06
N GLU A 88 -13.35 -9.93 -24.08
CA GLU A 88 -14.82 -9.86 -23.95
C GLU A 88 -15.33 -8.47 -23.61
N TYR A 89 -14.51 -7.65 -22.94
CA TYR A 89 -14.85 -6.28 -22.58
C TYR A 89 -14.38 -5.29 -23.65
N TYR A 90 -13.12 -5.38 -24.06
CA TYR A 90 -12.53 -4.42 -25.00
C TYR A 90 -12.80 -4.75 -26.47
N GLY A 91 -13.24 -5.97 -26.79
CA GLY A 91 -13.29 -6.49 -28.16
C GLY A 91 -11.91 -6.98 -28.64
N SER A 92 -11.79 -7.24 -29.95
CA SER A 92 -10.58 -7.82 -30.54
C SER A 92 -10.15 -7.14 -31.85
N GLY A 93 -8.88 -7.33 -32.20
CA GLY A 93 -8.26 -6.81 -33.43
C GLY A 93 -7.90 -5.32 -33.38
N GLU A 94 -7.29 -4.84 -34.48
CA GLU A 94 -6.78 -3.47 -34.60
C GLU A 94 -7.82 -2.37 -34.28
N PRO A 95 -9.10 -2.48 -34.69
CA PRO A 95 -10.09 -1.46 -34.34
C PRO A 95 -10.35 -1.33 -32.84
N ALA A 96 -10.27 -2.44 -32.09
CA ALA A 96 -10.39 -2.42 -30.64
C ALA A 96 -9.17 -1.77 -29.98
N ILE A 97 -7.96 -2.10 -30.48
CA ILE A 97 -6.70 -1.51 -30.03
C ILE A 97 -6.70 0.00 -30.24
N VAL A 98 -7.04 0.48 -31.45
CA VAL A 98 -7.07 1.93 -31.75
C VAL A 98 -8.09 2.67 -30.89
N ARG A 99 -9.26 2.07 -30.64
CA ARG A 99 -10.29 2.67 -29.77
C ARG A 99 -9.78 2.79 -28.33
N GLU A 100 -9.18 1.72 -27.79
CA GLU A 100 -8.64 1.74 -26.44
C GLU A 100 -7.44 2.70 -26.31
N ALA A 101 -6.56 2.74 -27.31
CA ALA A 101 -5.45 3.67 -27.36
C ALA A 101 -5.91 5.13 -27.33
N ARG A 102 -6.98 5.47 -28.06
CA ARG A 102 -7.61 6.82 -27.98
C ARG A 102 -8.16 7.11 -26.60
N ARG A 103 -8.91 6.17 -26.01
CA ARG A 103 -9.47 6.33 -24.66
C ARG A 103 -8.38 6.54 -23.61
N LEU A 104 -7.27 5.81 -23.71
CA LEU A 104 -6.11 5.95 -22.83
C LEU A 104 -5.40 7.30 -23.04
N ALA A 105 -5.18 7.72 -24.29
CA ALA A 105 -4.60 9.02 -24.59
C ALA A 105 -5.45 10.17 -24.00
N ASP A 106 -6.78 10.13 -24.19
CA ASP A 106 -7.71 11.12 -23.65
C ASP A 106 -7.67 11.13 -22.10
N LEU A 107 -7.63 9.95 -21.48
CA LEU A 107 -7.51 9.81 -20.02
C LEU A 107 -6.21 10.44 -19.50
N PHE A 108 -5.08 10.13 -20.13
CA PHE A 108 -3.78 10.63 -19.68
C PHE A 108 -3.63 12.12 -19.93
N ASN A 109 -4.13 12.62 -21.07
CA ASN A 109 -4.18 14.05 -21.38
C ASN A 109 -5.01 14.87 -20.38
N GLY A 110 -5.95 14.23 -19.68
CA GLY A 110 -6.79 14.86 -18.67
C GLY A 110 -6.14 15.01 -17.28
N SER A 111 -4.92 14.53 -17.07
CA SER A 111 -4.31 14.45 -15.73
C SER A 111 -2.91 15.04 -15.68
N TRP A 112 -2.63 15.93 -14.72
CA TRP A 112 -1.32 16.57 -14.58
C TRP A 112 -0.20 15.54 -14.31
N SER A 113 -0.49 14.41 -13.68
CA SER A 113 0.48 13.34 -13.41
C SER A 113 1.15 12.73 -14.67
N HIS A 114 0.64 13.02 -15.87
CA HIS A 114 1.21 12.57 -17.15
C HIS A 114 1.84 13.69 -17.97
N HIS A 115 1.88 14.89 -17.39
CA HIS A 115 2.22 16.14 -18.06
C HIS A 115 2.97 17.08 -17.12
N LEU A 116 3.97 16.54 -16.41
CA LEU A 116 4.84 17.31 -15.53
C LEU A 116 5.68 18.31 -16.32
N ALA A 117 5.90 19.50 -15.74
CA ALA A 117 6.95 20.41 -16.19
C ALA A 117 8.32 19.96 -15.66
N GLN A 118 9.41 20.50 -16.20
CA GLN A 118 10.76 20.15 -15.72
C GLN A 118 10.94 20.48 -14.24
N GLU A 119 10.40 21.60 -13.76
CA GLU A 119 10.45 21.99 -12.35
C GLU A 119 9.76 20.97 -11.42
N ASP A 120 8.72 20.30 -11.91
CA ASP A 120 8.01 19.26 -11.15
C ASP A 120 8.89 17.99 -11.05
N VAL A 121 9.58 17.64 -12.14
CA VAL A 121 10.57 16.55 -12.15
C VAL A 121 11.76 16.86 -11.25
N ASP A 122 12.26 18.09 -11.28
CA ASP A 122 13.37 18.52 -10.44
C ASP A 122 12.99 18.43 -8.94
N ALA A 123 11.76 18.81 -8.60
CA ALA A 123 11.22 18.64 -7.25
C ALA A 123 11.13 17.15 -6.84
N LEU A 124 10.73 16.27 -7.76
CA LEU A 124 10.72 14.82 -7.52
C LEU A 124 12.13 14.26 -7.30
N VAL A 125 13.11 14.67 -8.11
CA VAL A 125 14.52 14.25 -7.92
C VAL A 125 15.05 14.73 -6.58
N ALA A 126 14.79 15.99 -6.22
CA ALA A 126 15.19 16.57 -4.93
C ALA A 126 14.50 15.88 -3.74
N GLY A 127 13.27 15.40 -3.93
CA GLY A 127 12.53 14.59 -2.95
C GLY A 127 12.91 13.12 -2.93
N GLU A 128 14.06 12.73 -3.48
CA GLU A 128 14.56 11.35 -3.57
C GLU A 128 13.55 10.38 -4.20
N ARG A 129 12.87 10.85 -5.26
CA ARG A 129 11.94 10.06 -6.06
C ARG A 129 12.59 9.62 -7.37
N LEU A 130 11.82 8.94 -8.23
CA LEU A 130 12.24 8.54 -9.58
C LEU A 130 13.46 7.60 -9.60
N HIS A 131 13.55 6.66 -8.64
CA HIS A 131 14.66 5.70 -8.53
C HIS A 131 14.86 4.85 -9.79
N ASP A 132 13.82 4.59 -10.58
CA ASP A 132 13.97 3.94 -11.90
C ASP A 132 14.95 4.69 -12.82
N PHE A 133 15.01 6.01 -12.70
CA PHE A 133 15.93 6.87 -13.45
C PHE A 133 17.24 7.08 -12.71
N THR A 134 17.18 7.40 -11.41
CA THR A 134 18.34 7.89 -10.64
C THR A 134 19.18 6.78 -10.01
N HIS A 135 18.64 5.56 -9.90
CA HIS A 135 19.28 4.44 -9.21
C HIS A 135 19.29 3.15 -10.04
N THR A 136 20.15 2.22 -9.66
CA THR A 136 20.18 0.82 -10.15
C THR A 136 19.89 -0.09 -8.98
N TRP A 137 18.96 -1.04 -9.14
CA TRP A 137 18.69 -2.05 -8.13
C TRP A 137 19.48 -3.33 -8.39
N THR A 138 20.14 -3.87 -7.36
CA THR A 138 20.65 -5.25 -7.35
C THR A 138 20.16 -5.99 -6.10
N ARG A 139 20.18 -7.33 -6.15
CA ARG A 139 19.76 -8.15 -5.02
C ARG A 139 20.70 -7.97 -3.82
N GLU A 140 21.99 -7.80 -4.08
CA GLU A 140 23.04 -7.73 -3.07
C GLU A 140 23.07 -6.38 -2.36
N ASN A 141 22.84 -5.29 -3.11
CA ASN A 141 23.06 -3.92 -2.62
C ASN A 141 21.79 -3.07 -2.59
N GLY A 142 20.65 -3.59 -3.06
CA GLY A 142 19.43 -2.81 -3.20
C GLY A 142 19.58 -1.67 -4.22
N TRP A 143 18.83 -0.59 -4.01
CA TRP A 143 18.91 0.61 -4.83
C TRP A 143 20.20 1.39 -4.55
N GLN A 144 21.02 1.57 -5.58
CA GLN A 144 22.27 2.33 -5.52
C GLN A 144 22.23 3.50 -6.51
N PRO A 145 22.66 4.71 -6.12
CA PRO A 145 22.71 5.85 -7.04
C PRO A 145 23.53 5.55 -8.29
N LYS A 146 23.08 6.04 -9.44
CA LYS A 146 23.86 5.95 -10.68
C LYS A 146 25.02 6.95 -10.64
N GLU A 147 26.16 6.51 -11.15
CA GLU A 147 27.36 7.35 -11.32
C GLU A 147 27.74 7.41 -12.81
N PRO A 148 27.71 8.60 -13.45
CA PRO A 148 27.34 9.89 -12.88
C PRO A 148 25.83 10.03 -12.58
N PRO A 149 25.42 10.96 -11.71
CA PRO A 149 24.01 11.21 -11.41
C PRO A 149 23.19 11.52 -12.67
N VAL A 150 22.01 10.91 -12.76
CA VAL A 150 21.07 11.11 -13.88
C VAL A 150 19.97 12.08 -13.44
N VAL A 151 19.78 13.15 -14.19
CA VAL A 151 18.60 14.03 -14.05
C VAL A 151 17.67 13.73 -15.22
N PRO A 152 16.53 13.05 -14.99
CA PRO A 152 15.60 12.76 -16.06
C PRO A 152 14.89 14.03 -16.53
N THR A 153 14.55 14.05 -17.81
CA THR A 153 13.74 15.13 -18.39
C THR A 153 12.26 14.92 -18.11
N ALA A 154 11.48 16.00 -18.11
CA ALA A 154 10.02 15.96 -18.08
C ALA A 154 9.44 14.99 -19.13
N ALA A 155 9.95 15.02 -20.37
CA ALA A 155 9.50 14.12 -21.42
C ALA A 155 9.70 12.63 -21.05
N GLN A 156 10.86 12.27 -20.49
CA GLN A 156 11.15 10.89 -20.09
C GLN A 156 10.25 10.43 -18.94
N VAL A 157 10.02 11.29 -17.94
CA VAL A 157 9.17 10.96 -16.78
C VAL A 157 7.71 10.88 -17.21
N ASN A 158 7.25 11.80 -18.05
CA ASN A 158 5.89 11.81 -18.58
C ASN A 158 5.62 10.56 -19.44
N GLU A 159 6.57 10.13 -20.28
CA GLU A 159 6.43 8.87 -21.03
C GLU A 159 6.44 7.63 -20.12
N TRP A 160 7.34 7.59 -19.13
CA TRP A 160 7.38 6.53 -18.11
C TRP A 160 6.06 6.41 -17.35
N SER A 161 5.42 7.53 -17.05
CA SER A 161 4.15 7.57 -16.30
C SER A 161 2.97 6.87 -17.00
N LEU A 162 3.08 6.58 -18.31
CA LEU A 162 2.03 5.93 -19.09
C LEU A 162 1.94 4.41 -18.82
N ALA A 163 2.97 3.84 -18.18
CA ALA A 163 3.12 2.42 -17.93
C ALA A 163 3.39 2.09 -16.46
N GLY A 164 3.19 0.82 -16.09
CA GLY A 164 3.49 0.32 -14.74
C GLY A 164 2.65 0.98 -13.63
N LEU A 165 3.27 1.13 -12.44
CA LEU A 165 2.66 1.77 -11.28
C LEU A 165 2.74 3.30 -11.31
N ALA A 166 3.57 3.87 -12.20
CA ALA A 166 3.75 5.30 -12.41
C ALA A 166 3.89 6.10 -11.09
N HIS A 167 3.23 7.25 -10.98
CA HIS A 167 3.30 8.08 -9.79
C HIS A 167 2.38 7.61 -8.66
N ASP A 168 2.91 7.59 -7.42
CA ASP A 168 2.15 7.37 -6.20
C ASP A 168 1.67 8.68 -5.54
N GLY A 169 0.97 8.56 -4.41
CA GLY A 169 0.50 9.71 -3.64
C GLY A 169 1.62 10.58 -3.09
N ILE A 170 2.81 10.02 -2.83
CA ILE A 170 3.97 10.78 -2.36
C ILE A 170 4.48 11.70 -3.47
N ASN A 171 4.58 11.19 -4.70
CA ASN A 171 4.93 12.01 -5.85
C ASN A 171 3.96 13.19 -6.03
N ALA A 172 2.65 12.94 -5.88
CA ALA A 172 1.65 13.98 -5.93
C ALA A 172 1.91 15.06 -4.87
N SER A 173 2.09 14.66 -3.60
CA SER A 173 2.34 15.59 -2.50
C SER A 173 3.60 16.42 -2.70
N VAL A 174 4.70 15.82 -3.17
CA VAL A 174 5.97 16.52 -3.46
C VAL A 174 5.77 17.60 -4.52
N VAL A 175 5.12 17.25 -5.64
CA VAL A 175 4.92 18.18 -6.75
C VAL A 175 3.92 19.29 -6.39
N ILE A 176 2.83 18.96 -5.69
CA ILE A 176 1.84 19.95 -5.22
C ILE A 176 2.50 20.94 -4.27
N ARG A 177 3.27 20.47 -3.28
CA ARG A 177 4.00 21.35 -2.35
C ARG A 177 4.96 22.26 -3.10
N ALA A 178 5.78 21.70 -3.99
CA ALA A 178 6.72 22.48 -4.78
C ALA A 178 6.00 23.54 -5.64
N ARG A 179 4.82 23.22 -6.20
CA ARG A 179 4.03 24.16 -6.98
C ARG A 179 3.45 25.28 -6.11
N CYS A 180 2.90 24.94 -4.95
CA CYS A 180 2.42 25.91 -3.96
C CYS A 180 3.55 26.86 -3.50
N GLU A 181 4.73 26.31 -3.22
CA GLU A 181 5.91 27.10 -2.84
C GLU A 181 6.32 28.10 -3.93
N ARG A 182 6.39 27.66 -5.21
CA ARG A 182 6.68 28.55 -6.35
C ARG A 182 5.65 29.66 -6.52
N GLU A 183 4.40 29.39 -6.16
CA GLU A 183 3.30 30.36 -6.18
C GLU A 183 3.23 31.24 -4.93
N GLY A 184 4.06 30.98 -3.91
CA GLY A 184 4.04 31.70 -2.64
C GLY A 184 2.80 31.44 -1.78
N ILE A 185 2.20 30.25 -1.91
CA ILE A 185 0.98 29.84 -1.22
C ILE A 185 1.29 28.63 -0.32
N ASP A 186 0.72 28.59 0.88
CA ASP A 186 0.84 27.44 1.78
C ASP A 186 0.09 26.21 1.22
N ASP A 187 0.70 25.02 1.27
CA ASP A 187 0.08 23.78 0.80
C ASP A 187 -0.91 23.18 1.81
N THR A 188 -0.91 23.66 3.05
CA THR A 188 -1.73 23.14 4.15
C THR A 188 -2.92 24.02 4.49
N CYS A 189 -3.98 23.39 5.00
CA CYS A 189 -5.19 24.06 5.45
C CYS A 189 -4.84 25.01 6.61
N PRO A 190 -5.26 26.28 6.57
CA PRO A 190 -4.94 27.24 7.62
C PRO A 190 -5.58 26.89 8.97
N THR A 191 -6.67 26.13 8.97
CA THR A 191 -7.44 25.74 10.16
C THR A 191 -6.82 24.54 10.84
N CYS A 192 -6.65 23.42 10.12
CA CYS A 192 -6.12 22.19 10.70
C CYS A 192 -4.63 21.97 10.46
N LYS A 193 -3.90 22.88 9.81
CA LYS A 193 -2.44 22.80 9.58
C LYS A 193 -1.96 21.47 8.97
N GLY A 194 -2.73 20.92 8.03
CA GLY A 194 -2.37 19.68 7.33
C GLY A 194 -2.91 18.39 7.95
N TYR A 195 -3.51 18.44 9.15
CA TYR A 195 -3.96 17.23 9.84
C TYR A 195 -5.32 16.69 9.35
N ALA A 196 -6.08 17.46 8.57
CA ALA A 196 -7.47 17.16 8.17
C ALA A 196 -8.48 17.04 9.33
N SER A 197 -8.02 17.25 10.56
CA SER A 197 -8.80 17.15 11.79
C SER A 197 -8.28 18.13 12.84
N LEU A 198 -9.07 18.32 13.91
CA LEU A 198 -8.83 19.25 15.00
C LEU A 198 -8.84 18.50 16.33
N GLU A 199 -7.89 18.85 17.20
CA GLU A 199 -7.87 18.36 18.56
C GLU A 199 -9.13 18.84 19.31
N LYS A 200 -9.77 17.94 20.06
CA LYS A 200 -10.88 18.24 20.97
C LYS A 200 -10.40 18.96 22.24
N TYR A 201 -9.12 18.78 22.59
CA TYR A 201 -8.48 19.39 23.74
C TYR A 201 -6.97 19.54 23.48
N GLU A 202 -6.35 20.53 24.11
CA GLU A 202 -4.92 20.80 23.94
C GLU A 202 -4.07 19.58 24.33
N GLY A 203 -3.22 19.13 23.41
CA GLY A 203 -2.30 18.01 23.64
C GLY A 203 -2.90 16.62 23.38
N GLN A 204 -4.11 16.54 22.83
CA GLN A 204 -4.75 15.27 22.47
C GLN A 204 -3.84 14.38 21.60
N ARG A 205 -3.17 14.94 20.59
CA ARG A 205 -2.27 14.19 19.70
C ARG A 205 -1.03 13.69 20.42
N ALA A 206 -0.42 14.53 21.26
CA ALA A 206 0.75 14.14 22.02
C ALA A 206 0.40 13.01 23.02
N GLU A 207 -0.80 13.05 23.59
CA GLU A 207 -1.30 11.97 24.45
C GLU A 207 -1.62 10.69 23.66
N ALA A 208 -2.19 10.82 22.45
CA ALA A 208 -2.45 9.69 21.56
C ALA A 208 -1.14 9.04 21.06
N GLU A 209 -0.12 9.83 20.73
CA GLU A 209 1.20 9.36 20.33
C GLU A 209 1.94 8.66 21.48
N ALA A 210 1.71 9.10 22.73
CA ALA A 210 2.27 8.48 23.92
C ALA A 210 1.47 7.29 24.45
N TRP A 211 0.31 6.99 23.85
CA TRP A 211 -0.51 5.85 24.26
C TRP A 211 0.16 4.54 23.81
N GLU A 212 0.31 3.62 24.74
CA GLU A 212 0.89 2.32 24.49
C GLU A 212 -0.21 1.24 24.57
N PRO A 213 -0.26 0.32 23.61
CA PRO A 213 -1.18 -0.80 23.67
C PRO A 213 -0.87 -1.70 24.87
N THR A 214 -1.91 -2.35 25.39
CA THR A 214 -1.76 -3.35 26.44
C THR A 214 -1.89 -4.75 25.87
N GLU A 215 -0.89 -5.59 26.11
CA GLU A 215 -0.91 -6.99 25.70
C GLU A 215 -1.99 -7.81 26.42
N PRO A 216 -2.56 -8.86 25.79
CA PRO A 216 -3.40 -9.82 26.50
C PRO A 216 -2.62 -10.46 27.66
N PRO A 217 -3.33 -10.93 28.72
CA PRO A 217 -2.68 -11.52 29.87
C PRO A 217 -1.82 -12.71 29.45
N LYS A 218 -0.65 -12.85 30.09
CA LYS A 218 0.23 -14.01 29.87
C LYS A 218 -0.26 -15.21 30.66
N GLY A 219 -0.19 -16.40 30.08
CA GLY A 219 -0.49 -17.65 30.75
C GLY A 219 0.09 -18.85 30.02
N ASP A 220 -0.29 -20.06 30.45
CA ASP A 220 0.34 -21.30 29.96
C ASP A 220 -0.28 -21.84 28.66
N GLY A 221 -1.47 -21.39 28.29
CA GLY A 221 -2.19 -21.84 27.09
C GLY A 221 -1.57 -21.31 25.79
N TRP A 222 -1.79 -22.03 24.70
CA TRP A 222 -1.32 -21.74 23.36
C TRP A 222 -2.48 -21.28 22.50
N GLN A 223 -2.35 -20.11 21.88
CA GLN A 223 -3.39 -19.56 21.01
C GLN A 223 -2.80 -18.94 19.77
N LEU A 224 -3.45 -19.14 18.63
CA LEU A 224 -3.10 -18.54 17.36
C LEU A 224 -3.78 -17.18 17.22
N TRP A 225 -3.00 -16.19 16.81
CA TRP A 225 -3.43 -14.81 16.59
C TRP A 225 -3.06 -14.34 15.19
N GLU A 226 -3.87 -13.46 14.64
CA GLU A 226 -3.55 -12.73 13.42
C GLU A 226 -2.94 -11.36 13.75
N THR A 227 -2.11 -10.82 12.86
CA THR A 227 -1.47 -9.50 13.00
C THR A 227 -1.75 -8.58 11.79
N VAL A 228 -2.83 -8.84 11.08
CA VAL A 228 -3.26 -8.13 9.86
C VAL A 228 -4.35 -7.09 10.14
N SER A 229 -5.20 -7.31 11.14
CA SER A 229 -6.30 -6.42 11.53
C SER A 229 -6.20 -6.01 13.00
N GLU A 230 -5.04 -5.49 13.40
CA GLU A 230 -4.78 -4.94 14.75
C GLU A 230 -4.77 -5.96 15.89
N GLY A 231 -4.86 -7.28 15.61
CA GLY A 231 -4.55 -8.33 16.58
C GLY A 231 -5.78 -8.99 17.21
N SER A 232 -6.14 -10.18 16.73
CA SER A 232 -7.27 -10.97 17.28
C SER A 232 -6.94 -12.46 17.41
N PRO A 233 -7.53 -13.17 18.40
CA PRO A 233 -7.40 -14.61 18.48
C PRO A 233 -8.22 -15.28 17.38
N ILE A 234 -7.58 -16.20 16.68
CA ILE A 234 -8.17 -16.95 15.54
C ILE A 234 -8.25 -18.45 15.81
N SER A 235 -7.90 -18.88 17.04
CA SER A 235 -8.10 -20.25 17.53
C SER A 235 -8.60 -20.25 18.98
N PRO A 236 -9.15 -21.39 19.45
CA PRO A 236 -9.25 -21.69 20.87
C PRO A 236 -7.88 -21.65 21.57
N VAL A 237 -7.91 -21.64 22.91
CA VAL A 237 -6.72 -21.82 23.74
C VAL A 237 -6.48 -23.31 23.95
N PHE A 238 -5.25 -23.77 23.72
CA PHE A 238 -4.83 -25.15 23.88
C PHE A 238 -3.83 -25.32 25.02
N ALA A 239 -3.79 -26.48 25.66
CA ALA A 239 -2.85 -26.70 26.77
C ALA A 239 -1.43 -26.97 26.29
N ALA A 240 -1.28 -27.46 25.06
CA ALA A 240 0.00 -27.81 24.45
C ALA A 240 0.16 -27.25 23.02
N ALA A 241 1.41 -27.07 22.60
CA ALA A 241 1.74 -26.63 21.25
C ALA A 241 1.27 -27.65 20.20
N GLU A 242 1.38 -28.93 20.53
CA GLU A 242 0.97 -30.07 19.70
C GLU A 242 -0.54 -30.08 19.46
N GLU A 243 -1.35 -29.70 20.44
CA GLU A 243 -2.81 -29.61 20.29
C GLU A 243 -3.19 -28.46 19.35
N LEU A 244 -2.50 -27.32 19.42
CA LEU A 244 -2.69 -26.22 18.48
C LEU A 244 -2.27 -26.62 17.06
N ALA A 245 -1.15 -27.33 16.92
CA ALA A 245 -0.68 -27.82 15.62
C ALA A 245 -1.64 -28.84 14.99
N ASP A 246 -2.18 -29.76 15.80
CA ASP A 246 -3.21 -30.71 15.37
C ASP A 246 -4.45 -29.97 14.87
N TRP A 247 -4.95 -29.00 15.64
CA TRP A 247 -6.09 -28.18 15.23
C TRP A 247 -5.84 -27.42 13.93
N MET A 248 -4.65 -26.83 13.75
CA MET A 248 -4.26 -26.10 12.52
C MET A 248 -4.22 -27.01 11.28
N SER A 249 -3.93 -28.30 11.46
CA SER A 249 -3.95 -29.30 10.38
C SER A 249 -5.34 -29.89 10.12
N SER A 250 -6.31 -29.62 11.01
CA SER A 250 -7.66 -30.18 10.96
C SER A 250 -8.63 -29.34 10.11
N PRO A 251 -9.77 -29.93 9.69
CA PRO A 251 -10.85 -29.20 9.01
C PRO A 251 -11.42 -27.99 9.78
N ALA A 252 -11.24 -27.96 11.11
CA ALA A 252 -11.71 -26.86 11.95
C ALA A 252 -10.93 -25.55 11.71
N TYR A 253 -9.67 -25.65 11.26
CA TYR A 253 -8.91 -24.48 10.83
C TYR A 253 -9.39 -24.01 9.45
N THR A 254 -10.06 -22.86 9.45
CA THR A 254 -10.70 -22.27 8.25
C THR A 254 -10.28 -20.82 8.01
N TRP A 255 -9.28 -20.34 8.76
CA TRP A 255 -8.91 -18.94 8.76
C TRP A 255 -8.00 -18.56 7.58
N GLY A 256 -8.23 -17.38 7.01
CA GLY A 256 -7.43 -16.81 5.92
C GLY A 256 -7.74 -17.41 4.55
N ALA A 257 -6.71 -17.79 3.81
CA ALA A 257 -6.81 -18.27 2.43
C ALA A 257 -7.15 -19.77 2.31
N VAL A 258 -7.44 -20.48 3.41
CA VAL A 258 -7.81 -21.90 3.37
C VAL A 258 -9.18 -22.06 2.69
N LYS A 259 -9.22 -22.64 1.49
CA LYS A 259 -10.44 -22.92 0.72
C LYS A 259 -10.68 -24.42 0.54
N ALA A 260 -9.64 -25.23 0.62
CA ALA A 260 -9.67 -26.68 0.53
C ALA A 260 -8.69 -27.33 1.52
N ASP A 261 -8.79 -28.65 1.68
CA ASP A 261 -7.90 -29.42 2.56
C ASP A 261 -6.42 -29.32 2.16
N SER A 262 -6.15 -29.14 0.86
CA SER A 262 -4.80 -28.93 0.33
C SER A 262 -4.14 -27.62 0.77
N ASP A 263 -4.91 -26.65 1.27
CA ASP A 263 -4.39 -25.33 1.67
C ASP A 263 -3.98 -25.30 3.16
N ARG A 264 -4.20 -26.39 3.90
CA ARG A 264 -3.85 -26.49 5.32
C ARG A 264 -2.40 -26.91 5.49
N PRO A 265 -1.70 -26.37 6.50
CA PRO A 265 -0.36 -26.85 6.81
C PRO A 265 -0.43 -28.31 7.26
N SER A 266 0.62 -29.07 6.93
CA SER A 266 0.84 -30.36 7.57
C SER A 266 1.03 -30.15 9.08
N TYR A 267 0.77 -31.19 9.88
CA TYR A 267 1.03 -31.17 11.32
C TYR A 267 2.46 -30.72 11.65
N GLU A 268 3.47 -31.26 10.94
CA GLU A 268 4.88 -30.92 11.17
C GLU A 268 5.17 -29.45 10.86
N SER A 269 4.64 -28.93 9.74
CA SER A 269 4.77 -27.51 9.40
C SER A 269 4.07 -26.61 10.42
N ALA A 270 2.87 -27.00 10.87
CA ALA A 270 2.13 -26.29 11.90
C ALA A 270 2.89 -26.30 13.23
N LEU A 271 3.43 -27.43 13.67
CA LEU A 271 4.18 -27.55 14.92
C LEU A 271 5.48 -26.74 14.90
N SER A 272 6.21 -26.77 13.78
CA SER A 272 7.41 -25.94 13.57
C SER A 272 7.07 -24.45 13.68
N PHE A 273 5.98 -24.01 13.03
CA PHE A 273 5.47 -22.65 13.17
C PHE A 273 5.05 -22.32 14.60
N VAL A 274 4.28 -23.18 15.27
CA VAL A 274 3.79 -22.93 16.63
C VAL A 274 4.96 -22.75 17.59
N LYS A 275 6.04 -23.52 17.42
CA LYS A 275 7.28 -23.39 18.20
C LYS A 275 8.09 -22.15 17.83
N SER A 276 8.07 -21.75 16.55
CA SER A 276 8.75 -20.54 16.07
C SER A 276 8.06 -19.26 16.52
N GLY A 277 6.74 -19.31 16.76
CA GLY A 277 5.96 -18.22 17.36
C GLY A 277 5.45 -17.16 16.37
N TRP A 278 6.00 -17.07 15.16
CA TRP A 278 5.55 -16.12 14.15
C TRP A 278 5.78 -16.62 12.71
N ALA A 279 4.88 -16.27 11.80
CA ALA A 279 5.01 -16.49 10.37
C ALA A 279 4.40 -15.33 9.56
N PRO A 280 4.99 -14.93 8.43
CA PRO A 280 4.39 -13.94 7.54
C PRO A 280 3.12 -14.49 6.88
N SER A 281 2.29 -13.62 6.29
CA SER A 281 1.09 -14.07 5.57
C SER A 281 1.43 -14.99 4.38
N PHE A 282 2.45 -14.64 3.62
CA PHE A 282 3.01 -15.43 2.52
C PHE A 282 4.49 -15.09 2.32
N VAL A 283 5.21 -15.95 1.60
CA VAL A 283 6.57 -15.72 1.12
C VAL A 283 6.59 -16.00 -0.38
N SER A 284 7.18 -15.09 -1.14
CA SER A 284 7.38 -15.25 -2.59
C SER A 284 8.87 -15.31 -2.89
N THR A 285 9.35 -16.44 -3.39
CA THR A 285 10.73 -16.58 -3.87
C THR A 285 10.77 -17.17 -5.27
N ALA A 286 11.90 -17.00 -5.98
CA ALA A 286 12.08 -17.65 -7.28
C ALA A 286 12.07 -19.19 -7.19
N GLN A 287 12.44 -19.74 -6.04
CA GLN A 287 12.55 -21.17 -5.79
C GLN A 287 11.21 -21.80 -5.44
N THR A 288 10.42 -21.14 -4.60
CA THR A 288 9.17 -21.67 -4.06
C THR A 288 7.93 -21.13 -4.76
N GLY A 289 8.08 -20.10 -5.60
CA GLY A 289 6.93 -19.27 -5.96
C GLY A 289 6.32 -18.63 -4.70
N VAL A 290 5.01 -18.38 -4.74
CA VAL A 290 4.24 -17.88 -3.59
C VAL A 290 3.78 -19.07 -2.75
N VAL A 291 4.19 -19.11 -1.48
CA VAL A 291 3.76 -20.10 -0.47
C VAL A 291 3.26 -19.38 0.77
N SER A 292 2.50 -20.05 1.64
CA SER A 292 2.11 -19.45 2.92
C SER A 292 3.34 -19.31 3.84
N GLY A 293 3.33 -18.33 4.75
CA GLY A 293 4.45 -18.20 5.69
C GLY A 293 4.55 -19.35 6.68
N VAL A 294 3.45 -20.03 7.01
CA VAL A 294 3.45 -21.21 7.89
C VAL A 294 4.16 -22.38 7.21
N GLU A 295 3.88 -22.62 5.92
CA GLU A 295 4.60 -23.62 5.12
C GLU A 295 6.07 -23.25 4.96
N TRP A 296 6.36 -21.96 4.72
CA TRP A 296 7.75 -21.49 4.63
C TRP A 296 8.53 -21.79 5.91
N ILE A 297 8.01 -21.42 7.09
CA ILE A 297 8.64 -21.70 8.38
C ILE A 297 8.77 -23.22 8.60
N GLY A 298 7.73 -23.98 8.27
CA GLY A 298 7.75 -25.44 8.34
C GLY A 298 8.88 -26.05 7.51
N ALA A 299 9.18 -25.49 6.34
CA ALA A 299 10.25 -25.96 5.46
C ALA A 299 11.66 -25.48 5.84
N GLN A 300 11.79 -24.51 6.76
CA GLN A 300 13.09 -24.07 7.30
C GLN A 300 13.52 -24.87 8.54
N GLY A 301 12.60 -25.63 9.13
CA GLY A 301 12.85 -26.46 10.32
C GLY A 301 13.46 -27.81 9.96
N ASP A 302 14.70 -27.80 9.47
CA ASP A 302 15.65 -28.93 9.45
C ASP A 302 17.09 -28.41 9.66
#